data_AF-A0A5D9C6A9-F1
#
_entry.id   AF-A0A5D9C6A9-F1
#
_cell.length_a   1.000
_cell.length_b   1.000
_cell.length_c   1.000
_cell.angle_alpha   90.00
_cell.angle_beta   90.00
_cell.angle_gamma   90.00
#
_symmetry.space_group_name_H-M   'P 1'
#
loop_
_entity.id
_entity.type
_entity.pdbx_description
1 polymer ?
#
loop_
_entity_poly.entity_id
_entity_poly.type
_entity_poly.pdbx_seq_one_letter_code
_entity_poly.pdbx_strand_id
1 'polypeptide(L)'
;MFWVSLLIVHGLLAVALMGAVTHQAVAVFRSRGGKAGFVESYATVRDKMFTNAIIWLYLATFVVGSWIYTHYRYTVRTILEDLGQESTVGIFEYKEHILAVGLALLPVYWLLWHRIPTAEAKGARKGVTVFIAIAVWVGFLGGHIVNNVRGLM
;
A
#
# COMPACT_ATOMS: atom_id res chain seq x y z
N MET A 1 -22.74 6.88 10.49
CA MET A 1 -21.68 7.94 10.48
C MET A 1 -20.31 7.39 10.83
N PHE A 2 -20.12 6.71 11.97
CA PHE A 2 -18.80 6.17 12.39
C PHE A 2 -18.04 5.41 11.28
N TRP A 3 -18.65 4.39 10.67
CA TRP A 3 -18.01 3.58 9.62
C TRP A 3 -17.63 4.37 8.37
N VAL A 4 -18.45 5.35 7.99
CA VAL A 4 -18.19 6.23 6.84
C VAL A 4 -17.00 7.13 7.13
N SER A 5 -16.95 7.74 8.32
CA SER A 5 -15.80 8.55 8.74
C SER A 5 -14.50 7.72 8.75
N LEU A 6 -14.57 6.47 9.23
CA LEU A 6 -13.42 5.57 9.25
C LEU A 6 -12.96 5.18 7.84
N LEU A 7 -13.90 4.93 6.91
CA LEU A 7 -13.61 4.68 5.50
C LEU A 7 -12.97 5.89 4.82
N ILE A 8 -13.45 7.10 5.10
CA ILE A 8 -12.85 8.36 4.57
C ILE A 8 -11.42 8.49 5.08
N VAL A 9 -11.20 8.32 6.38
CA VAL A 9 -9.85 8.39 6.98
C VAL A 9 -8.94 7.32 6.38
N HIS A 10 -9.41 6.08 6.25
CA HIS A 10 -8.65 5.00 5.62
C HIS A 10 -8.31 5.32 4.16
N GLY A 11 -9.26 5.83 3.39
CA GLY A 11 -9.06 6.22 1.99
C GLY A 11 -8.01 7.32 1.84
N LEU A 12 -8.07 8.36 2.68
CA LEU A 12 -7.06 9.44 2.68
C LEU A 12 -5.66 8.92 3.03
N LEU A 13 -5.56 8.06 4.05
CA LEU A 13 -4.29 7.42 4.43
C LEU A 13 -3.76 6.52 3.30
N ALA A 14 -4.63 5.75 2.65
CA ALA A 14 -4.27 4.87 1.55
C ALA A 14 -3.78 5.64 0.33
N VAL A 15 -4.43 6.76 -0.02
CA VAL A 15 -3.97 7.65 -1.11
C VAL A 15 -2.60 8.26 -0.78
N ALA A 16 -2.40 8.74 0.46
CA ALA A 16 -1.12 9.29 0.89
C ALA A 16 -0.01 8.23 0.85
N LEU A 17 -0.29 7.02 1.34
CA LEU A 17 0.63 5.88 1.29
C LEU A 17 0.98 5.50 -0.15
N MET A 18 -0.02 5.39 -1.01
CA MET A 18 0.13 5.05 -2.43
C MET A 18 1.01 6.08 -3.15
N GLY A 19 0.79 7.38 -2.89
CA GLY A 19 1.64 8.44 -3.42
C GLY A 19 3.09 8.30 -2.94
N ALA A 20 3.29 8.21 -1.62
CA ALA A 20 4.64 8.13 -1.03
C ALA A 20 5.44 6.92 -1.54
N VAL A 21 4.81 5.74 -1.57
CA VAL A 21 5.48 4.51 -2.04
C VAL A 21 5.73 4.53 -3.55
N THR A 22 4.85 5.15 -4.34
CA THR A 22 5.05 5.30 -5.79
C THR A 22 6.22 6.23 -6.09
N HIS A 23 6.33 7.36 -5.39
CA HIS A 23 7.49 8.25 -5.50
C HIS A 23 8.80 7.53 -5.19
N GLN A 24 8.87 6.79 -4.08
CA GLN A 24 10.09 6.07 -3.72
C GLN A 24 10.36 4.88 -4.64
N ALA A 25 9.31 4.23 -5.17
CA ALA A 25 9.44 3.20 -6.19
C ALA A 25 10.03 3.76 -7.48
N VAL A 26 9.59 4.92 -7.97
CA VAL A 26 10.22 5.55 -9.15
C VAL A 26 11.67 5.94 -8.85
N ALA A 27 11.95 6.44 -7.64
CA ALA A 27 13.30 6.85 -7.23
C ALA A 27 14.33 5.70 -7.28
N VAL A 28 13.94 4.46 -6.98
CA VAL A 28 14.88 3.31 -7.05
C VAL A 28 15.22 2.87 -8.48
N PHE A 29 14.46 3.28 -9.50
CA PHE A 29 14.81 3.05 -10.91
C PHE A 29 15.63 4.18 -11.53
N ARG A 30 15.79 5.31 -10.83
CA ARG A 30 16.52 6.47 -11.34
C ARG A 30 18.00 6.14 -11.58
N SER A 31 18.51 6.52 -12.76
CA SER A 31 19.94 6.47 -13.07
C SER A 31 20.60 7.79 -12.68
N ARG A 32 21.77 7.74 -12.01
CA ARG A 32 22.58 8.94 -11.77
C ARG A 32 23.13 9.42 -13.13
N GLY A 33 22.61 10.54 -13.63
CA GLY A 33 23.03 11.15 -14.90
C GLY A 33 21.94 11.32 -15.96
N GLY A 34 20.66 11.10 -15.61
CA GLY A 34 19.54 11.42 -16.50
C GLY A 34 19.45 12.91 -16.82
N LYS A 35 18.96 13.26 -18.02
CA LYS A 35 18.63 14.65 -18.37
C LYS A 35 17.53 15.16 -17.42
N ALA A 36 17.63 16.42 -17.00
CA ALA A 36 16.59 17.05 -16.19
C ALA A 36 15.23 16.97 -16.90
N GLY A 37 14.21 16.51 -16.19
CA GLY A 37 12.86 16.29 -16.73
C GLY A 37 11.87 15.89 -15.64
N PHE A 38 10.59 15.74 -15.99
CA PHE A 38 9.52 15.49 -15.02
C PHE A 38 9.78 14.25 -14.16
N VAL A 39 10.18 13.12 -14.75
CA VAL A 39 10.44 11.88 -14.01
C VAL A 39 11.64 12.02 -13.07
N GLU A 40 12.68 12.77 -13.48
CA GLU A 40 13.83 13.05 -12.62
C GLU A 40 13.41 13.88 -11.41
N SER A 41 12.60 14.92 -11.62
CA SER A 41 12.03 15.75 -10.54
C SER A 41 11.00 15.02 -9.68
N TYR A 42 10.26 14.06 -10.23
CA TYR A 42 9.31 13.24 -9.47
C TYR A 42 10.05 12.23 -8.56
N ALA A 43 11.22 11.77 -9.01
CA ALA A 43 12.07 10.80 -8.34
C ALA A 43 13.01 11.43 -7.28
N THR A 44 13.05 12.76 -7.13
CA THR A 44 13.86 13.44 -6.10
C THR A 44 13.18 13.37 -4.73
N VAL A 45 13.36 12.23 -4.06
CA VAL A 45 12.88 12.03 -2.69
C VAL A 45 14.02 12.03 -1.69
N ARG A 46 13.72 12.46 -0.47
CA ARG A 46 14.63 12.27 0.68
C ARG A 46 14.46 10.85 1.18
N ASP A 47 15.26 9.93 0.65
CA ASP A 47 15.21 8.47 0.89
C ASP A 47 14.76 8.07 2.30
N LYS A 48 15.50 8.46 3.34
CA LYS A 48 15.21 8.09 4.74
C LYS A 48 13.89 8.66 5.27
N MET A 49 13.55 9.89 4.86
CA MET A 49 12.31 10.56 5.28
C MET A 49 11.10 9.85 4.68
N PHE A 50 11.17 9.54 3.37
CA PHE A 50 10.11 8.80 2.68
C PHE A 50 9.97 7.37 3.23
N THR A 51 11.08 6.68 3.52
CA THR A 51 11.03 5.35 4.16
C THR A 51 10.25 5.39 5.47
N ASN A 52 10.53 6.35 6.35
CA ASN A 52 9.81 6.46 7.63
C ASN A 52 8.34 6.85 7.41
N ALA A 53 8.05 7.77 6.49
CA ALA A 53 6.69 8.17 6.16
C ALA A 53 5.87 6.97 5.63
N ILE A 54 6.43 6.17 4.73
CA ILE A 54 5.80 4.96 4.19
C ILE A 54 5.52 3.97 5.31
N ILE A 55 6.48 3.70 6.21
CA ILE A 55 6.26 2.76 7.33
C ILE A 55 5.09 3.23 8.20
N TRP A 56 5.08 4.50 8.63
CA TRP A 56 4.01 5.01 9.48
C TRP A 56 2.65 5.04 8.79
N LEU A 57 2.61 5.47 7.52
CA LEU A 57 1.40 5.45 6.71
C LEU A 57 0.90 4.02 6.49
N TYR A 58 1.80 3.06 6.27
CA TYR A 58 1.46 1.65 6.12
C TYR A 58 0.82 1.10 7.39
N LEU A 59 1.47 1.30 8.54
CA LEU A 59 0.97 0.85 9.84
C LEU A 59 -0.40 1.47 10.15
N ALA A 60 -0.55 2.79 9.97
CA ALA A 60 -1.82 3.47 10.20
C ALA A 60 -2.92 2.95 9.27
N THR A 61 -2.63 2.83 7.96
CA THR A 61 -3.59 2.33 6.97
C THR A 61 -3.99 0.89 7.27
N PHE A 62 -3.02 0.04 7.62
CA PHE A 62 -3.25 -1.37 7.93
C PHE A 62 -4.09 -1.55 9.21
N VAL A 63 -3.81 -0.78 10.27
CA VAL A 63 -4.59 -0.84 11.52
C VAL A 63 -6.03 -0.38 11.30
N VAL A 64 -6.22 0.76 10.64
CA VAL A 64 -7.57 1.27 10.32
C VAL A 64 -8.29 0.29 9.38
N GLY A 65 -7.59 -0.25 8.38
CA GLY A 65 -8.10 -1.25 7.45
C GLY A 65 -8.51 -2.54 8.15
N SER A 66 -7.72 -3.01 9.12
CA SER A 66 -8.03 -4.19 9.94
C SER A 66 -9.29 -3.99 10.78
N TRP A 67 -9.50 -2.77 11.29
CA TRP A 67 -10.72 -2.42 12.00
C TRP A 67 -11.94 -2.47 11.07
N ILE A 68 -11.83 -1.87 9.87
CA ILE A 68 -12.88 -1.93 8.84
C ILE A 68 -13.13 -3.39 8.39
N TYR A 69 -12.07 -4.19 8.30
CA TYR A 69 -12.12 -5.61 7.93
C TYR A 69 -13.02 -6.41 8.86
N THR A 70 -12.98 -6.15 10.19
CA THR A 70 -13.90 -6.84 11.10
C THR A 70 -15.36 -6.58 10.76
N HIS A 71 -15.72 -5.34 10.42
CA HIS A 71 -17.08 -5.03 10.00
C HIS A 71 -17.41 -5.72 8.68
N TYR A 72 -16.48 -5.68 7.70
CA TYR A 72 -16.60 -6.43 6.45
C TYR A 72 -16.89 -7.92 6.68
N ARG A 73 -16.12 -8.57 7.56
CA ARG A 73 -16.21 -10.02 7.75
C ARG A 73 -17.55 -10.46 8.32
N TYR A 74 -18.15 -9.67 9.23
CA TYR A 74 -19.41 -10.02 9.87
C TYR A 74 -20.65 -9.62 9.07
N THR A 75 -20.62 -8.50 8.35
CA THR A 75 -21.83 -7.97 7.70
C THR A 75 -21.80 -8.07 6.20
N VAL A 76 -20.61 -7.99 5.60
CA VAL A 76 -20.47 -7.81 4.15
C VAL A 76 -20.25 -9.10 3.43
N ARG A 77 -19.34 -9.90 3.96
CA ARG A 77 -18.97 -11.17 3.35
C ARG A 77 -20.17 -12.09 3.20
N THR A 78 -20.97 -12.23 4.26
CA THR A 78 -22.18 -13.07 4.26
C THR A 78 -23.11 -12.69 3.12
N ILE A 79 -23.38 -11.39 2.94
CA ILE A 79 -24.21 -10.89 1.84
C ILE A 79 -23.58 -11.17 0.47
N LEU A 80 -22.25 -11.01 0.32
CA LEU A 80 -21.58 -11.28 -0.96
C LEU A 80 -21.62 -12.78 -1.31
N GLU A 81 -21.46 -13.65 -0.32
CA GLU A 81 -21.56 -15.10 -0.48
C GLU A 81 -23.00 -15.51 -0.85
N ASP A 82 -24.01 -14.94 -0.18
CA ASP A 82 -25.43 -15.15 -0.51
C ASP A 82 -25.78 -14.68 -1.93
N LEU A 83 -25.10 -13.65 -2.44
CA LEU A 83 -25.24 -13.12 -3.80
C LEU A 83 -24.39 -13.87 -4.85
N GLY A 84 -23.68 -14.95 -4.47
CA GLY A 84 -22.82 -15.73 -5.36
C GLY A 84 -21.57 -14.97 -5.85
N GLN A 85 -21.17 -13.90 -5.16
CA GLN A 85 -20.03 -13.03 -5.52
C GLN A 85 -18.70 -13.56 -4.98
N GLU A 86 -18.43 -14.86 -5.11
CA GLU A 86 -17.25 -15.52 -4.54
C GLU A 86 -15.92 -14.94 -5.08
N SER A 87 -15.89 -14.52 -6.34
CA SER A 87 -14.72 -13.87 -6.95
C SER A 87 -14.36 -12.56 -6.23
N THR A 88 -15.37 -11.77 -5.84
CA THR A 88 -15.19 -10.51 -5.10
C THR A 88 -14.66 -10.76 -3.70
N VAL A 89 -15.11 -11.84 -3.04
CA VAL A 89 -14.57 -12.29 -1.75
C VAL A 89 -13.12 -12.76 -1.90
N GLY A 90 -12.81 -13.54 -2.94
CA GLY A 90 -11.46 -14.03 -3.21
C GLY A 90 -10.45 -12.91 -3.49
N ILE A 91 -10.83 -11.89 -4.28
CA ILE A 91 -10.00 -10.69 -4.53
C ILE A 91 -9.70 -9.98 -3.20
N PHE A 92 -10.70 -9.90 -2.32
CA PHE A 92 -10.54 -9.25 -1.02
C PHE A 92 -9.59 -10.03 -0.11
N GLU A 93 -9.72 -11.35 0.00
CA GLU A 93 -8.81 -12.16 0.81
C GLU A 93 -7.37 -12.14 0.25
N TYR A 94 -7.22 -12.19 -1.07
CA TYR A 94 -5.92 -12.13 -1.73
C TYR A 94 -5.17 -10.82 -1.43
N LYS A 95 -5.86 -9.66 -1.48
CA LYS A 95 -5.22 -8.38 -1.14
C LYS A 95 -4.78 -8.33 0.32
N GLU A 96 -5.55 -8.91 1.25
CA GLU A 96 -5.18 -8.93 2.67
C GLU A 96 -3.89 -9.73 2.89
N HIS A 97 -3.74 -10.87 2.22
CA HIS A 97 -2.51 -11.66 2.31
C HIS A 97 -1.30 -10.91 1.75
N ILE A 98 -1.44 -10.25 0.60
CA ILE A 98 -0.34 -9.45 0.03
C ILE A 98 0.03 -8.28 0.96
N LEU A 99 -0.96 -7.60 1.55
CA LEU A 99 -0.71 -6.53 2.52
C LEU A 99 -0.04 -7.07 3.79
N ALA A 100 -0.43 -8.25 4.28
CA ALA A 100 0.25 -8.87 5.42
C ALA A 100 1.73 -9.18 5.12
N VAL A 101 2.06 -9.63 3.90
CA VAL A 101 3.46 -9.83 3.49
C VAL A 101 4.19 -8.49 3.41
N GLY A 102 3.56 -7.44 2.88
CA GLY A 102 4.12 -6.09 2.88
C GLY A 102 4.42 -5.56 4.29
N LEU A 103 3.51 -5.80 5.24
CA LEU A 103 3.68 -5.48 6.66
C LEU A 103 4.90 -6.20 7.25
N ALA A 104 5.03 -7.50 7.00
CA ALA A 104 6.14 -8.31 7.50
C ALA A 104 7.50 -7.85 6.93
N LEU A 105 7.52 -7.21 5.76
CA LEU A 105 8.72 -6.69 5.13
C LEU A 105 9.15 -5.30 5.64
N LEU A 106 8.30 -4.57 6.39
CA LEU A 106 8.63 -3.22 6.86
C LEU A 106 9.93 -3.12 7.70
N PRO A 107 10.26 -4.07 8.60
CA PRO A 107 11.53 -4.04 9.33
C PRO A 107 12.74 -4.18 8.40
N VAL A 108 12.66 -5.10 7.43
CA VAL A 108 13.71 -5.31 6.41
C VAL A 108 13.86 -4.07 5.54
N TYR A 109 12.73 -3.49 5.12
CA TYR A 109 12.69 -2.24 4.37
C TYR A 109 13.39 -1.10 5.13
N TRP A 110 13.08 -0.94 6.42
CA TRP A 110 13.73 0.08 7.26
C TRP A 110 15.24 -0.12 7.34
N LEU A 111 15.70 -1.35 7.62
CA LEU A 111 17.12 -1.70 7.72
C LEU A 111 17.87 -1.40 6.42
N LEU A 112 17.31 -1.81 5.28
CA LEU A 112 17.90 -1.58 3.97
C LEU A 112 18.14 -0.10 3.70
N TRP A 113 17.21 0.78 4.05
CA TRP A 113 17.30 2.22 3.79
C TRP A 113 18.09 3.02 4.84
N HIS A 114 18.15 2.56 6.10
CA HIS A 114 18.79 3.31 7.19
C HIS A 114 20.19 2.83 7.56
N ARG A 115 20.45 1.51 7.47
CA ARG A 115 21.66 0.90 8.04
C ARG A 115 22.62 0.39 6.98
N ILE A 116 22.11 -0.21 5.91
CA ILE A 116 22.96 -0.86 4.90
C ILE A 116 23.39 0.15 3.82
N PRO A 117 24.69 0.24 3.48
CA PRO A 117 25.16 1.11 2.40
C PRO A 117 24.47 0.83 1.05
N THR A 118 24.20 1.90 0.29
CA THR A 118 23.47 1.79 -0.99
C THR A 118 24.16 0.87 -2.00
N ALA A 119 25.50 0.81 -2.01
CA ALA A 119 26.26 -0.02 -2.94
C ALA A 119 25.96 -1.53 -2.75
N GLU A 120 25.76 -1.96 -1.51
CA GLU A 120 25.49 -3.36 -1.14
C GLU A 120 24.00 -3.70 -1.23
N ALA A 121 23.12 -2.74 -0.92
CA ALA A 121 21.68 -2.96 -0.83
C ALA A 121 20.88 -2.56 -2.07
N LYS A 122 21.50 -2.12 -3.17
CA LYS A 122 20.77 -1.52 -4.32
C LYS A 122 19.66 -2.44 -4.86
N GLY A 123 19.98 -3.71 -5.10
CA GLY A 123 19.01 -4.70 -5.61
C GLY A 123 17.90 -4.99 -4.60
N ALA A 124 18.26 -5.22 -3.33
CA ALA A 124 17.31 -5.51 -2.26
C ALA A 124 16.37 -4.33 -1.96
N ARG A 125 16.89 -3.09 -1.89
CA ARG A 125 16.07 -1.87 -1.77
C ARG A 125 15.07 -1.77 -2.90
N LYS A 126 15.52 -1.98 -4.14
CA LYS A 126 14.65 -1.94 -5.32
C LYS A 126 13.55 -2.99 -5.21
N GLY A 127 13.91 -4.26 -4.97
CA GLY A 127 12.96 -5.37 -4.88
C GLY A 127 11.91 -5.15 -3.79
N VAL A 128 12.33 -4.83 -2.56
CA VAL A 128 11.41 -4.62 -1.43
C VAL A 128 10.53 -3.38 -1.64
N THR A 129 11.09 -2.27 -2.14
CA THR A 129 10.30 -1.05 -2.41
C THR A 129 9.23 -1.31 -3.47
N VAL A 130 9.58 -2.00 -4.56
CA VAL A 130 8.64 -2.35 -5.63
C VAL A 130 7.57 -3.30 -5.14
N PHE A 131 7.94 -4.31 -4.36
CA PHE A 131 6.96 -5.23 -3.77
C PHE A 131 5.96 -4.48 -2.88
N ILE A 132 6.44 -3.63 -1.97
CA ILE A 132 5.56 -2.83 -1.10
C ILE A 132 4.66 -1.92 -1.95
N ALA A 133 5.19 -1.30 -3.01
CA ALA A 133 4.39 -0.49 -3.93
C ALA A 133 3.27 -1.30 -4.58
N ILE A 134 3.58 -2.48 -5.13
CA ILE A 134 2.59 -3.38 -5.73
C ILE A 134 1.55 -3.79 -4.69
N ALA A 135 1.97 -4.15 -3.48
CA ALA A 135 1.07 -4.53 -2.40
C ALA A 135 0.08 -3.42 -2.06
N VAL A 136 0.55 -2.17 -1.94
CA VAL A 136 -0.29 -1.00 -1.69
C VAL A 136 -1.25 -0.74 -2.85
N TRP A 137 -0.78 -0.84 -4.10
CA TRP A 137 -1.63 -0.65 -5.29
C TRP A 137 -2.72 -1.71 -5.40
N VAL A 138 -2.39 -3.00 -5.18
CA VAL A 138 -3.36 -4.10 -5.16
C VAL A 138 -4.38 -3.90 -4.03
N GLY A 139 -3.91 -3.49 -2.84
CA GLY A 139 -4.78 -3.17 -1.72
C GLY A 139 -5.78 -2.05 -2.04
N PHE A 140 -5.28 -0.96 -2.64
CA PHE A 140 -6.08 0.20 -3.01
C PHE A 140 -7.11 -0.12 -4.10
N LEU A 141 -6.68 -0.76 -5.19
CA LEU A 141 -7.56 -1.12 -6.31
C LEU A 141 -8.59 -2.18 -5.90
N GLY A 142 -8.17 -3.21 -5.17
CA GLY A 142 -9.08 -4.23 -4.67
C GLY A 142 -10.13 -3.65 -3.70
N GLY A 143 -9.76 -2.65 -2.90
CA GLY A 143 -10.72 -1.90 -2.08
C GLY A 143 -11.78 -1.17 -2.91
N HIS A 144 -11.38 -0.51 -4.00
CA HIS A 144 -12.31 0.21 -4.89
C HIS A 144 -13.23 -0.73 -5.67
N ILE A 145 -12.71 -1.86 -6.17
CA ILE A 145 -13.51 -2.85 -6.89
C ILE A 145 -14.63 -3.37 -5.98
N VAL A 146 -14.30 -3.78 -4.76
CA VAL A 146 -15.28 -4.29 -3.79
C VAL A 146 -16.29 -3.20 -3.39
N ASN A 147 -15.86 -1.95 -3.28
CA ASN A 147 -16.74 -0.83 -3.01
C ASN A 147 -17.75 -0.59 -4.14
N ASN A 148 -17.30 -0.65 -5.39
CA ASN A 148 -18.14 -0.44 -6.57
C ASN A 148 -19.16 -1.56 -6.79
N VAL A 149 -18.78 -2.83 -6.57
CA VAL A 149 -19.69 -3.99 -6.68
C VAL A 149 -20.85 -3.90 -5.69
N ARG A 150 -20.65 -3.28 -4.53
CA ARG A 150 -21.70 -3.11 -3.53
C ARG A 150 -22.75 -2.06 -3.87
N GLY A 151 -22.49 -1.12 -4.79
CA GLY A 151 -23.42 -0.03 -5.08
C GLY A 151 -23.80 0.83 -3.86
N LEU A 152 -22.94 0.87 -2.83
CA LEU A 152 -23.20 1.57 -1.58
C LEU A 152 -22.07 2.55 -1.26
N MET A 153 -21.99 3.60 -2.08
CA MET A 153 -21.76 4.99 -1.68
C MET A 153 -22.08 5.90 -2.85
#